data_AF-S6AHT1-F1
#
_entry.id   AF-S6AHT1-F1
#
_cell.length_a   1.000
_cell.length_b   1.000
_cell.length_c   1.000
_cell.angle_alpha   90.00
_cell.angle_beta   90.00
_cell.angle_gamma   90.00
#
_symmetry.space_group_name_H-M   'P 1'
#
loop_
_entity.id
_entity.type
_entity.pdbx_description
1 polymer ?
#
loop_
_entity_poly.entity_id
_entity_poly.type
_entity_poly.pdbx_seq_one_letter_code
_entity_poly.pdbx_strand_id
1 'polypeptide(L)'
;MDVLHRMCNFLSSTKGKKLLAVAAGESRLVDMAVTSNGRDFESRPLIERHYLLLAALWLLMDWPDRFVQACILARTTQSRLLSDWEPPYWFESEVRKRLDRSGYTPTEEEAKHAAAYLERTQQRVSGKSVGQLIGNPDSMAATAYRKQKPRTMTEEEMERFFAGIDEAIRSKPKGSRARLLLERDRAIFWFIRLTGMSQRQVRTITVAEALALAKMGRLAGPGRSKLEGVVLSYLRDVRPALVKSRDNRILFLAANGSEMCAEALRQRFVGK
;
A
#
# COMPACT_ATOMS: atom_id res chain seq x y z
N MET A 1 11.51 -38.70 22.93
CA MET A 1 10.09 -38.78 22.57
C MET A 1 10.02 -39.14 21.09
N ASP A 2 9.30 -40.19 20.71
CA ASP A 2 9.20 -40.60 19.30
C ASP A 2 8.21 -39.72 18.50
N VAL A 3 8.29 -39.79 17.17
CA VAL A 3 7.47 -39.00 16.24
C VAL A 3 5.98 -39.34 16.38
N LEU A 4 5.64 -40.60 16.64
CA LEU A 4 4.27 -41.07 16.69
C LEU A 4 3.55 -40.49 17.93
N HIS A 5 4.19 -40.56 19.09
CA HIS A 5 3.72 -39.95 20.33
C HIS A 5 3.58 -38.43 20.16
N ARG A 6 4.53 -37.77 19.49
CA ARG A 6 4.42 -36.34 19.20
C ARG A 6 3.25 -36.02 18.25
N MET A 7 3.02 -36.84 17.23
CA MET A 7 1.89 -36.69 16.32
C MET A 7 0.56 -36.86 17.02
N CYS A 8 0.40 -37.89 17.86
CA CYS A 8 -0.81 -38.07 18.66
C CYS A 8 -1.10 -36.84 19.54
N ASN A 9 -0.07 -36.33 20.24
CA ASN A 9 -0.20 -35.11 21.03
C ASN A 9 -0.57 -33.89 20.17
N PHE A 10 0.10 -33.69 19.03
CA PHE A 10 -0.17 -32.59 18.11
C PHE A 10 -1.60 -32.63 17.56
N LEU A 11 -2.06 -33.77 17.05
CA LEU A 11 -3.40 -33.96 16.49
C LEU A 11 -4.50 -33.68 17.53
N SER A 12 -4.22 -34.00 18.80
CA SER A 12 -5.13 -33.76 19.92
C SER A 12 -5.15 -32.29 20.40
N SER A 13 -4.21 -31.47 19.94
CA SER A 13 -4.12 -30.05 20.28
C SER A 13 -5.06 -29.18 19.43
N THR A 14 -5.33 -27.96 19.89
CA THR A 14 -6.07 -26.96 19.12
C THR A 14 -5.40 -26.64 17.77
N LYS A 15 -4.06 -26.71 17.71
CA LYS A 15 -3.27 -26.47 16.49
C LYS A 15 -3.40 -27.63 15.48
N GLY A 16 -3.56 -28.87 15.94
CA GLY A 16 -3.64 -30.06 15.10
C GLY A 16 -5.05 -30.47 14.67
N LYS A 17 -6.11 -29.88 15.23
CA LYS A 17 -7.50 -30.22 14.92
C LYS A 17 -7.83 -30.23 13.41
N LYS A 18 -7.29 -29.26 12.66
CA LYS A 18 -7.50 -29.20 11.19
C LYS A 18 -6.81 -30.35 10.46
N LEU A 19 -5.60 -30.72 10.89
CA LEU A 19 -4.87 -31.85 10.32
C LEU A 19 -5.57 -33.17 10.62
N LEU A 20 -6.09 -33.32 11.85
CA LEU A 20 -6.90 -34.47 12.24
C LEU A 20 -8.18 -34.59 11.40
N ALA A 21 -8.88 -33.48 11.15
CA ALA A 21 -10.07 -33.47 10.29
C ALA A 21 -9.77 -33.90 8.84
N VAL A 22 -8.64 -33.43 8.28
CA VAL A 22 -8.18 -33.87 6.95
C VAL A 22 -7.86 -35.37 6.96
N ALA A 23 -7.12 -35.84 7.96
CA ALA A 23 -6.78 -37.25 8.08
C ALA A 23 -8.04 -38.12 8.21
N ALA A 24 -9.02 -37.74 9.01
CA ALA A 24 -10.28 -38.45 9.18
C ALA A 24 -11.09 -38.53 7.87
N GLY A 25 -11.21 -37.41 7.16
CA GLY A 25 -11.95 -37.35 5.89
C GLY A 25 -11.34 -38.22 4.79
N GLU A 26 -10.02 -38.23 4.67
CA GLU A 26 -9.31 -38.99 3.63
C GLU A 26 -9.14 -40.48 3.98
N SER A 27 -9.02 -40.81 5.26
CA SER A 27 -8.84 -42.21 5.73
C SER A 27 -10.13 -43.01 5.86
N ARG A 28 -11.30 -42.35 5.73
CA ARG A 28 -12.61 -42.93 6.05
C ARG A 28 -12.71 -43.47 7.48
N LEU A 29 -11.88 -42.99 8.40
CA LEU A 29 -12.05 -43.29 9.82
C LEU A 29 -13.40 -42.72 10.29
N VAL A 30 -14.05 -43.42 11.22
CA VAL A 30 -15.30 -42.93 11.83
C VAL A 30 -14.99 -41.60 12.53
N ASP A 31 -15.68 -40.53 12.12
CA ASP A 31 -15.48 -39.21 12.72
C ASP A 31 -15.79 -39.26 14.21
N MET A 32 -14.82 -38.81 15.00
CA MET A 32 -14.87 -38.86 16.45
C MET A 32 -14.44 -37.52 17.01
N ALA A 33 -15.27 -36.98 17.90
CA ALA A 33 -14.93 -35.78 18.63
C ALA A 33 -13.78 -36.05 19.63
N VAL A 34 -12.59 -35.55 19.31
CA VAL A 34 -11.45 -35.55 20.25
C VAL A 34 -11.47 -34.27 21.08
N THR A 35 -11.41 -34.40 22.40
CA THR A 35 -11.39 -33.25 23.31
C THR A 35 -10.03 -32.53 23.31
N SER A 36 -10.00 -31.21 23.09
CA SER A 36 -8.77 -30.42 23.08
C SER A 36 -8.49 -29.78 24.44
N ASN A 37 -8.23 -30.60 25.47
CA ASN A 37 -8.11 -30.13 26.87
C ASN A 37 -6.66 -30.00 27.36
N GLY A 38 -5.68 -29.95 26.45
CA GLY A 38 -4.25 -29.86 26.82
C GLY A 38 -3.71 -31.08 27.59
N ARG A 39 -4.48 -32.17 27.60
CA ARG A 39 -4.09 -33.44 28.23
C ARG A 39 -3.09 -34.19 27.36
N ASP A 40 -2.08 -34.76 28.01
CA ASP A 40 -1.14 -35.68 27.37
C ASP A 40 -1.87 -36.89 26.80
N PHE A 41 -1.36 -37.41 25.68
CA PHE A 41 -1.91 -38.55 24.97
C PHE A 41 -2.25 -39.73 25.88
N GLU A 42 -1.35 -40.10 26.80
CA GLU A 42 -1.53 -41.28 27.67
C GLU A 42 -2.67 -41.13 28.69
N SER A 43 -3.02 -39.91 29.04
CA SER A 43 -4.10 -39.62 30.02
C SER A 43 -5.49 -39.59 29.39
N ARG A 44 -5.61 -39.82 28.07
CA ARG A 44 -6.87 -39.79 27.33
C ARG A 44 -7.63 -41.13 27.43
N PRO A 45 -8.97 -41.11 27.28
CA PRO A 45 -9.76 -42.34 27.18
C PRO A 45 -9.22 -43.28 26.10
N LEU A 46 -9.31 -44.60 26.33
CA LEU A 46 -8.80 -45.62 25.41
C LEU A 46 -9.26 -45.42 23.97
N ILE A 47 -10.53 -45.08 23.79
CA ILE A 47 -11.14 -44.82 22.47
C ILE A 47 -10.48 -43.62 21.77
N GLU A 48 -10.25 -42.50 22.45
CA GLU A 48 -9.57 -41.34 21.86
C GLU A 48 -8.11 -41.67 21.49
N ARG A 49 -7.41 -42.42 22.35
CA ARG A 49 -6.02 -42.83 22.08
C ARG A 49 -5.92 -43.71 20.84
N HIS A 50 -6.82 -44.69 20.72
CA HIS A 50 -6.91 -45.56 19.55
C HIS A 50 -7.14 -44.76 18.27
N TYR A 51 -8.10 -43.82 18.29
CA TYR A 51 -8.40 -42.96 17.15
C TYR A 51 -7.23 -42.07 16.73
N LEU A 52 -6.58 -41.40 17.69
CA LEU A 52 -5.41 -40.55 17.43
C LEU A 52 -4.24 -41.35 16.87
N LEU A 53 -4.02 -42.57 17.39
CA LEU A 53 -2.97 -43.47 16.92
C LEU A 53 -3.23 -43.93 15.48
N LEU A 54 -4.47 -44.31 15.14
CA LEU A 54 -4.85 -44.67 13.77
C LEU A 54 -4.67 -43.50 12.80
N ALA A 55 -5.08 -42.29 13.19
CA ALA A 55 -4.90 -41.10 12.37
C ALA A 55 -3.40 -40.76 12.16
N ALA A 56 -2.60 -40.84 13.22
CA ALA A 56 -1.16 -40.60 13.15
C ALA A 56 -0.44 -41.65 12.29
N LEU A 57 -0.77 -42.93 12.46
CA LEU A 57 -0.25 -44.02 11.63
C LEU A 57 -0.66 -43.80 10.17
N TRP A 58 -1.94 -43.52 9.90
CA TRP A 58 -2.42 -43.30 8.54
C TRP A 58 -1.66 -42.17 7.84
N LEU A 59 -1.37 -41.07 8.54
CA LEU A 59 -0.56 -39.96 8.02
C LEU A 59 0.88 -40.38 7.68
N LEU A 60 1.45 -41.32 8.45
CA LEU A 60 2.84 -41.77 8.32
C LEU A 60 3.03 -43.00 7.42
N MET A 61 1.98 -43.75 7.05
CA MET A 61 2.10 -44.97 6.23
C MET A 61 2.72 -44.72 4.85
N ASP A 62 2.53 -43.52 4.29
CA ASP A 62 3.00 -43.11 2.96
C ASP A 62 3.83 -41.84 3.10
N TRP A 63 4.81 -41.91 4.00
CA TRP A 63 5.71 -40.82 4.32
C TRP A 63 6.70 -40.57 3.17
N PRO A 64 6.98 -39.30 2.79
CA PRO A 64 6.46 -38.05 3.38
C PRO A 64 5.21 -37.49 2.68
N ASP A 65 4.85 -38.03 1.52
CA ASP A 65 3.96 -37.37 0.56
C ASP A 65 2.57 -37.14 1.15
N ARG A 66 1.97 -38.17 1.76
CA ARG A 66 0.65 -38.06 2.38
C ARG A 66 0.62 -37.07 3.53
N PHE A 67 1.62 -37.12 4.41
CA PHE A 67 1.71 -36.21 5.55
C PHE A 67 1.81 -34.76 5.09
N VAL A 68 2.70 -34.49 4.12
CA VAL A 68 2.91 -33.15 3.57
C VAL A 68 1.64 -32.64 2.89
N GLN A 69 0.98 -33.46 2.07
CA GLN A 69 -0.26 -33.09 1.41
C GLN A 69 -1.37 -32.78 2.43
N ALA A 70 -1.53 -33.60 3.46
CA ALA A 70 -2.49 -33.36 4.52
C ALA A 70 -2.17 -32.06 5.27
N CYS A 71 -0.89 -31.75 5.52
CA CYS A 71 -0.47 -30.49 6.11
C CYS A 71 -0.78 -29.28 5.21
N ILE A 72 -0.59 -29.39 3.90
CA ILE A 72 -0.91 -28.34 2.93
C ILE A 72 -2.41 -28.04 2.97
N LEU A 73 -3.27 -29.07 2.90
CA LEU A 73 -4.73 -28.96 2.97
C LEU A 73 -5.19 -28.37 4.31
N ALA A 74 -4.60 -28.80 5.42
CA ALA A 74 -4.90 -28.29 6.75
C ALA A 74 -4.34 -26.88 7.03
N ARG A 75 -3.52 -26.33 6.11
CA ARG A 75 -2.73 -25.09 6.30
C ARG A 75 -1.85 -25.14 7.54
N THR A 76 -1.25 -26.30 7.80
CA THR A 76 -0.26 -26.51 8.86
C THR A 76 1.13 -26.09 8.34
N THR A 77 1.82 -25.24 9.09
CA THR A 77 3.15 -24.73 8.74
C THR A 77 4.26 -25.53 9.43
N GLN A 78 5.47 -25.50 8.88
CA GLN A 78 6.63 -26.12 9.55
C GLN A 78 6.82 -25.62 10.99
N SER A 79 6.65 -24.31 11.22
CA SER A 79 6.80 -23.70 12.55
C SER A 79 5.83 -24.27 13.57
N ARG A 80 4.62 -24.71 13.16
CA ARG A 80 3.67 -25.34 14.08
C ARG A 80 4.02 -26.79 14.41
N LEU A 81 4.65 -27.51 13.48
CA LEU A 81 5.02 -28.91 13.62
C LEU A 81 6.32 -29.10 14.39
N LEU A 82 7.29 -28.22 14.15
CA LEU A 82 8.64 -28.29 14.74
C LEU A 82 8.76 -27.47 16.03
N SER A 83 7.72 -26.73 16.43
CA SER A 83 7.71 -25.96 17.69
C SER A 83 7.87 -26.90 18.89
N ASP A 84 8.67 -26.49 19.86
CA ASP A 84 8.72 -27.04 21.22
C ASP A 84 9.20 -28.51 21.32
N TRP A 85 9.99 -29.00 20.35
CA TRP A 85 10.69 -30.28 20.45
C TRP A 85 11.81 -30.41 19.40
N GLU A 86 12.69 -31.39 19.60
CA GLU A 86 13.75 -31.77 18.66
C GLU A 86 13.33 -33.04 17.87
N PRO A 87 12.82 -32.91 16.65
CA PRO A 87 12.46 -34.04 15.79
C PRO A 87 13.69 -34.81 15.30
N PRO A 88 13.54 -36.11 14.97
CA PRO A 88 14.60 -36.81 14.26
C PRO A 88 14.80 -36.21 12.85
N TYR A 89 16.04 -36.27 12.37
CA TYR A 89 16.46 -35.66 11.10
C TYR A 89 15.56 -36.02 9.90
N TRP A 90 15.13 -37.28 9.80
CA TRP A 90 14.28 -37.74 8.69
C TRP A 90 12.91 -37.04 8.65
N PHE A 91 12.38 -36.67 9.81
CA PHE A 91 11.10 -35.96 9.91
C PHE A 91 11.30 -34.47 9.64
N GLU A 92 12.32 -33.89 10.28
CA GLU A 92 12.63 -32.48 10.19
C GLU A 92 12.98 -32.04 8.76
N SER A 93 13.83 -32.81 8.07
CA SER A 93 14.31 -32.50 6.73
C SER A 93 13.18 -32.38 5.70
N GLU A 94 12.23 -33.33 5.70
CA GLU A 94 11.08 -33.29 4.79
C GLU A 94 10.09 -32.17 5.15
N VAL A 95 9.85 -31.91 6.45
CA VAL A 95 8.99 -30.80 6.89
C VAL A 95 9.59 -29.46 6.49
N ARG A 96 10.89 -29.22 6.73
CA ARG A 96 11.57 -27.99 6.31
C ARG A 96 11.55 -27.86 4.78
N LYS A 97 11.93 -28.91 4.06
CA LYS A 97 12.02 -28.85 2.59
C LYS A 97 10.68 -28.57 1.92
N ARG A 98 9.58 -29.14 2.43
CA ARG A 98 8.27 -29.14 1.73
C ARG A 98 7.19 -28.27 2.38
N LEU A 99 7.33 -27.92 3.66
CA LEU A 99 6.36 -27.10 4.40
C LEU A 99 6.96 -25.75 4.87
N ASP A 100 8.20 -25.44 4.46
CA ASP A 100 8.72 -24.09 4.60
C ASP A 100 7.95 -23.13 3.71
N ARG A 101 7.15 -22.31 4.38
CA ARG A 101 6.41 -21.18 3.79
C ARG A 101 7.01 -19.86 4.23
N SER A 102 8.26 -19.84 4.73
CA SER A 102 9.02 -18.61 4.81
C SER A 102 9.11 -18.10 3.38
N GLY A 103 8.18 -17.18 3.07
CA GLY A 103 8.17 -16.54 1.77
C GLY A 103 9.54 -15.93 1.59
N TYR A 104 10.08 -16.09 0.38
CA TYR A 104 11.26 -15.38 -0.04
C TYR A 104 11.20 -13.94 0.48
N THR A 105 12.14 -13.62 1.38
CA THR A 105 12.24 -12.31 2.03
C THR A 105 13.44 -11.63 1.39
N PRO A 106 13.21 -10.70 0.45
CA PRO A 106 14.30 -10.08 -0.27
C PRO A 106 15.24 -9.36 0.69
N THR A 107 16.53 -9.49 0.45
CA THR A 107 17.60 -8.79 1.16
C THR A 107 17.71 -7.34 0.70
N GLU A 108 18.36 -6.50 1.50
CA GLU A 108 18.65 -5.11 1.11
C GLU A 108 19.53 -5.04 -0.15
N GLU A 109 20.46 -5.98 -0.31
CA GLU A 109 21.33 -6.07 -1.50
C GLU A 109 20.56 -6.41 -2.77
N GLU A 110 19.61 -7.34 -2.70
CA GLU A 110 18.73 -7.65 -3.83
C GLU A 110 17.89 -6.42 -4.22
N ALA A 111 17.39 -5.66 -3.25
CA ALA A 111 16.71 -4.40 -3.51
C ALA A 111 17.64 -3.34 -4.15
N LYS A 112 18.91 -3.27 -3.74
CA LYS A 112 19.93 -2.39 -4.35
C LYS A 112 20.21 -2.76 -5.81
N HIS A 113 20.43 -4.04 -6.09
CA HIS A 113 20.64 -4.52 -7.45
C HIS A 113 19.41 -4.31 -8.34
N ALA A 114 18.21 -4.54 -7.81
CA ALA A 114 16.97 -4.26 -8.51
C ALA A 114 16.81 -2.77 -8.84
N ALA A 115 17.15 -1.87 -7.90
CA ALA A 115 17.14 -0.43 -8.14
C ALA A 115 18.16 -0.03 -9.22
N ALA A 116 19.41 -0.50 -9.13
CA ALA A 116 20.44 -0.22 -10.13
C ALA A 116 20.07 -0.73 -11.53
N TYR A 117 19.40 -1.88 -11.60
CA TYR A 117 18.88 -2.42 -12.86
C TYR A 117 17.79 -1.50 -13.47
N LEU A 118 16.86 -1.00 -12.66
CA LEU A 118 15.82 -0.06 -13.10
C LEU A 118 16.45 1.26 -13.60
N GLU A 119 17.49 1.76 -12.94
CA GLU A 119 18.22 2.96 -13.38
C GLU A 119 18.88 2.74 -14.75
N ARG A 120 19.61 1.63 -14.92
CA ARG A 120 20.29 1.29 -16.17
C ARG A 120 19.31 1.14 -17.35
N THR A 121 18.11 0.64 -17.07
CA THR A 121 17.05 0.46 -18.06
C THR A 121 16.15 1.70 -18.24
N GLN A 122 16.53 2.84 -17.65
CA GLN A 122 15.78 4.10 -17.67
C GLN A 122 14.33 3.98 -17.17
N GLN A 123 14.05 2.98 -16.33
CA GLN A 123 12.76 2.81 -15.67
C GLN A 123 12.73 3.61 -14.37
N ARG A 124 11.52 4.06 -13.97
CA ARG A 124 11.35 4.82 -12.73
C ARG A 124 11.64 3.95 -11.51
N VAL A 125 12.68 4.29 -10.76
CA VAL A 125 12.97 3.67 -9.45
C VAL A 125 11.94 4.13 -8.42
N SER A 126 11.24 3.18 -7.84
CA SER A 126 10.29 3.39 -6.75
C SER A 126 10.17 2.11 -5.95
N GLY A 127 9.82 2.19 -4.67
CA GLY A 127 9.62 0.99 -3.83
C GLY A 127 8.63 0.00 -4.45
N LYS A 128 7.62 0.50 -5.18
CA LYS A 128 6.70 -0.37 -5.93
C LYS A 128 7.39 -1.08 -7.10
N SER A 129 8.16 -0.38 -7.93
CA SER A 129 8.83 -0.99 -9.09
C SER A 129 9.98 -1.91 -8.67
N VAL A 130 10.75 -1.53 -7.64
CA VAL A 130 11.77 -2.39 -7.01
C VAL A 130 11.13 -3.64 -6.41
N GLY A 131 10.07 -3.48 -5.61
CA GLY A 131 9.34 -4.58 -5.00
C GLY A 131 8.68 -5.53 -6.00
N GLN A 132 8.16 -5.00 -7.12
CA GLN A 132 7.65 -5.83 -8.23
C GLN A 132 8.76 -6.63 -8.90
N LEU A 133 9.93 -6.03 -9.12
CA LEU A 133 11.06 -6.69 -9.77
C LEU A 133 11.63 -7.84 -8.92
N ILE A 134 11.69 -7.67 -7.60
CA ILE A 134 12.15 -8.72 -6.66
C ILE A 134 11.02 -9.70 -6.26
N GLY A 135 9.82 -9.61 -6.83
CA GLY A 135 8.73 -10.55 -6.56
C GLY A 135 8.04 -10.39 -5.19
N ASN A 136 8.32 -9.32 -4.44
CA ASN A 136 7.62 -9.00 -3.19
C ASN A 136 7.45 -7.47 -3.04
N PRO A 137 6.30 -6.90 -3.47
CA PRO A 137 6.06 -5.46 -3.50
C PRO A 137 6.03 -4.78 -2.12
N ASP A 138 5.81 -5.55 -1.06
CA ASP A 138 5.68 -5.07 0.31
C ASP A 138 6.89 -5.43 1.19
N SER A 139 8.01 -5.85 0.58
CA SER A 139 9.20 -6.21 1.34
C SER A 139 9.78 -5.01 2.08
N MET A 140 10.26 -5.24 3.30
CA MET A 140 10.96 -4.21 4.06
C MET A 140 12.17 -3.66 3.28
N ALA A 141 12.84 -4.51 2.50
CA ALA A 141 13.97 -4.12 1.65
C ALA A 141 13.58 -3.09 0.57
N ALA A 142 12.37 -3.17 -0.01
CA ALA A 142 11.88 -2.21 -0.98
C ALA A 142 11.45 -0.87 -0.35
N THR A 143 11.26 -0.82 0.98
CA THR A 143 10.79 0.37 1.69
C THR A 143 11.79 1.52 1.64
N ALA A 144 13.08 1.23 1.58
CA ALA A 144 14.13 2.25 1.41
C ALA A 144 13.94 3.07 0.12
N TYR A 145 13.30 2.49 -0.88
CA TYR A 145 13.00 3.12 -2.18
C TYR A 145 11.58 3.66 -2.27
N ARG A 146 10.77 3.52 -1.21
CA ARG A 146 9.41 4.05 -1.14
C ARG A 146 9.52 5.57 -1.09
N LYS A 147 9.57 6.18 -2.29
CA LYS A 147 9.76 7.61 -2.59
C LYS A 147 9.98 8.44 -1.34
N GLN A 148 11.21 8.91 -1.14
CA GLN A 148 11.43 10.13 -0.35
C GLN A 148 10.29 11.08 -0.72
N LYS A 149 9.52 11.51 0.28
CA LYS A 149 8.41 12.46 0.06
C LYS A 149 8.96 13.54 -0.87
N PRO A 150 8.26 13.87 -1.98
CA PRO A 150 8.76 14.88 -2.90
C PRO A 150 9.22 16.06 -2.07
N ARG A 151 10.51 16.37 -2.17
CA ARG A 151 11.17 17.38 -1.35
C ARG A 151 10.27 18.62 -1.40
N THR A 152 9.83 19.09 -0.24
CA THR A 152 9.10 20.34 -0.16
C THR A 152 10.02 21.42 -0.70
N MET A 153 9.60 22.06 -1.79
CA MET A 153 10.29 23.17 -2.42
C MET A 153 10.60 24.23 -1.37
N THR A 154 11.84 24.73 -1.33
CA THR A 154 12.23 25.76 -0.35
C THR A 154 11.51 27.08 -0.63
N GLU A 155 11.47 28.00 0.34
CA GLU A 155 10.85 29.32 0.13
C GLU A 155 11.52 30.07 -1.03
N GLU A 156 12.85 30.01 -1.13
CA GLU A 156 13.60 30.61 -2.22
C GLU A 156 13.31 29.98 -3.59
N GLU A 157 13.17 28.65 -3.65
CA GLU A 157 12.80 27.96 -4.88
C GLU A 157 11.38 28.35 -5.32
N MET A 158 10.47 28.52 -4.36
CA MET A 158 9.11 29.01 -4.62
C MET A 158 9.11 30.46 -5.11
N GLU A 159 9.89 31.34 -4.50
CA GLU A 159 10.03 32.72 -4.95
C GLU A 159 10.57 32.79 -6.39
N ARG A 160 11.63 32.03 -6.69
CA ARG A 160 12.16 31.90 -8.05
C ARG A 160 11.12 31.37 -9.04
N PHE A 161 10.35 30.36 -8.65
CA PHE A 161 9.26 29.82 -9.45
C PHE A 161 8.20 30.88 -9.78
N PHE A 162 7.73 31.63 -8.78
CA PHE A 162 6.74 32.69 -9.00
C PHE A 162 7.30 33.86 -9.82
N ALA A 163 8.57 34.23 -9.63
CA ALA A 163 9.25 35.24 -10.45
C ALA A 163 9.28 34.82 -11.93
N GLY A 164 9.55 33.54 -12.22
CA GLY A 164 9.51 32.99 -13.57
C GLY A 164 8.12 33.06 -14.21
N ILE A 165 7.06 32.76 -13.44
CA ILE A 165 5.68 32.92 -13.92
C ILE A 165 5.36 34.40 -14.19
N ASP A 166 5.77 35.30 -13.31
CA ASP A 166 5.53 36.74 -13.45
C ASP A 166 6.22 37.30 -14.70
N GLU A 167 7.44 36.86 -14.99
CA GLU A 167 8.14 37.21 -16.22
C GLU A 167 7.43 36.66 -17.47
N ALA A 168 7.01 35.39 -17.41
CA ALA A 168 6.23 34.79 -18.50
C ALA A 168 4.91 35.56 -18.75
N ILE A 169 4.21 36.02 -17.71
CA ILE A 169 3.00 36.85 -17.83
C ILE A 169 3.33 38.21 -18.47
N ARG A 170 4.40 38.87 -18.04
CA ARG A 170 4.85 40.16 -18.61
C ARG A 170 5.17 40.07 -20.08
N SER A 171 5.77 38.96 -20.53
CA SER A 171 6.10 38.72 -21.93
C SER A 171 4.89 38.56 -22.87
N LYS A 172 3.67 38.37 -22.34
CA LYS A 172 2.46 38.14 -23.15
C LYS A 172 1.61 39.40 -23.29
N PRO A 173 1.01 39.65 -24.49
CA PRO A 173 0.13 40.78 -24.70
C PRO A 173 -1.03 40.82 -23.69
N LYS A 174 -1.38 42.03 -23.24
CA LYS A 174 -2.53 42.24 -22.34
C LYS A 174 -3.81 41.69 -22.97
N GLY A 175 -4.61 40.99 -22.18
CA GLY A 175 -5.86 40.35 -22.64
C GLY A 175 -5.68 39.10 -23.52
N SER A 176 -4.45 38.76 -23.94
CA SER A 176 -4.23 37.54 -24.70
C SER A 176 -4.61 36.31 -23.86
N ARG A 177 -5.19 35.31 -24.53
CA ARG A 177 -5.61 34.07 -23.87
C ARG A 177 -4.45 33.38 -23.14
N ALA A 178 -3.25 33.36 -23.73
CA ALA A 178 -2.07 32.78 -23.12
C ALA A 178 -1.72 33.46 -21.79
N ARG A 179 -1.82 34.79 -21.73
CA ARG A 179 -1.60 35.57 -20.50
C ARG A 179 -2.61 35.22 -19.42
N LEU A 180 -3.90 35.18 -19.75
CA LEU A 180 -4.98 34.83 -18.81
C LEU A 180 -4.80 33.42 -18.23
N LEU A 181 -4.33 32.47 -19.04
CA LEU A 181 -4.06 31.10 -18.58
C LEU A 181 -2.89 31.06 -17.60
N LEU A 182 -1.84 31.84 -17.81
CA LEU A 182 -0.70 31.97 -16.89
C LEU A 182 -1.11 32.68 -15.58
N GLU A 183 -1.90 33.75 -15.67
CA GLU A 183 -2.43 34.45 -14.49
C GLU A 183 -3.36 33.56 -13.66
N ARG A 184 -4.18 32.72 -14.30
CA ARG A 184 -4.94 31.66 -13.60
C ARG A 184 -4.00 30.68 -12.90
N ASP A 185 -2.99 30.17 -13.59
CA ASP A 185 -2.08 29.16 -13.02
C ASP A 185 -1.33 29.72 -11.82
N ARG A 186 -0.83 30.96 -11.94
CA ARG A 186 -0.27 31.71 -10.83
C ARG A 186 -1.21 31.76 -9.62
N ALA A 187 -2.48 32.08 -9.83
CA ALA A 187 -3.48 32.12 -8.77
C ALA A 187 -3.71 30.74 -8.14
N ILE A 188 -3.76 29.67 -8.94
CA ILE A 188 -3.86 28.28 -8.48
C ILE A 188 -2.68 27.91 -7.56
N PHE A 189 -1.45 28.22 -7.98
CA PHE A 189 -0.24 27.92 -7.21
C PHE A 189 -0.22 28.68 -5.88
N TRP A 190 -0.53 29.98 -5.90
CA TRP A 190 -0.65 30.77 -4.67
C TRP A 190 -1.75 30.22 -3.75
N PHE A 191 -2.90 29.85 -4.32
CA PHE A 191 -4.01 29.30 -3.55
C PHE A 191 -3.64 28.00 -2.84
N ILE A 192 -3.01 27.05 -3.56
CA ILE A 192 -2.51 25.80 -2.97
C ILE A 192 -1.48 26.08 -1.88
N ARG A 193 -0.53 26.99 -2.13
CA ARG A 193 0.53 27.34 -1.18
C ARG A 193 0.00 27.93 0.11
N LEU A 194 -0.99 28.81 0.01
CA LEU A 194 -1.55 29.53 1.15
C LEU A 194 -2.54 28.66 1.94
N THR A 195 -3.25 27.74 1.28
CA THR A 195 -4.28 26.91 1.93
C THR A 195 -3.81 25.51 2.34
N GLY A 196 -2.71 25.02 1.76
CA GLY A 196 -2.26 23.64 1.90
C GLY A 196 -3.16 22.61 1.19
N MET A 197 -4.11 23.06 0.36
CA MET A 197 -5.02 22.16 -0.35
C MET A 197 -4.30 21.30 -1.38
N SER A 198 -4.76 20.06 -1.51
CA SER A 198 -4.32 19.18 -2.60
C SER A 198 -4.86 19.66 -3.95
N GLN A 199 -4.18 19.29 -5.04
CA GLN A 199 -4.65 19.52 -6.41
C GLN A 199 -6.09 19.03 -6.64
N ARG A 200 -6.49 17.92 -5.99
CA ARG A 200 -7.84 17.38 -6.08
C ARG A 200 -8.88 18.35 -5.51
N GLN A 201 -8.62 18.92 -4.34
CA GLN A 201 -9.52 19.87 -3.68
C GLN A 201 -9.62 21.19 -4.46
N VAL A 202 -8.50 21.67 -5.00
CA VAL A 202 -8.47 22.93 -5.77
C VAL A 202 -9.25 22.85 -7.07
N ARG A 203 -9.41 21.65 -7.65
CA ARG A 203 -10.23 21.47 -8.86
C ARG A 203 -11.72 21.63 -8.58
N THR A 204 -12.17 21.22 -7.40
CA THR A 204 -13.58 21.18 -7.04
C THR A 204 -14.03 22.39 -6.22
N ILE A 205 -13.10 23.27 -5.82
CA ILE A 205 -13.43 24.41 -4.97
C ILE A 205 -14.31 25.41 -5.72
N THR A 206 -15.38 25.82 -5.06
CA THR A 206 -16.32 26.82 -5.57
C THR A 206 -15.86 28.24 -5.24
N VAL A 207 -16.42 29.22 -5.97
CA VAL A 207 -16.18 30.65 -5.69
C VAL A 207 -16.61 31.02 -4.25
N ALA A 208 -17.77 30.52 -3.81
CA ALA A 208 -18.29 30.77 -2.48
C ALA A 208 -17.36 30.21 -1.38
N GLU A 209 -16.90 28.96 -1.53
CA GLU A 209 -15.96 28.34 -0.59
C GLU A 209 -14.62 29.07 -0.55
N ALA A 210 -14.08 29.49 -1.70
CA ALA A 210 -12.82 30.20 -1.74
C ALA A 210 -12.90 31.60 -1.10
N LEU A 211 -13.98 32.32 -1.32
CA LEU A 211 -14.25 33.59 -0.63
C LEU A 211 -14.46 33.38 0.86
N ALA A 212 -15.15 32.31 1.26
CA ALA A 212 -15.30 31.94 2.66
C ALA A 212 -13.93 31.63 3.30
N LEU A 213 -13.03 30.90 2.62
CA LEU A 213 -11.67 30.63 3.10
C LEU A 213 -10.81 31.90 3.20
N ALA A 214 -10.94 32.83 2.25
CA ALA A 214 -10.26 34.12 2.32
C ALA A 214 -10.75 34.97 3.52
N LYS A 215 -12.03 34.85 3.87
CA LYS A 215 -12.65 35.57 4.99
C LYS A 215 -12.46 34.89 6.34
N MET A 216 -12.49 33.56 6.41
CA MET A 216 -12.37 32.79 7.65
C MET A 216 -10.90 32.67 8.05
N GLY A 217 -10.52 33.32 9.15
CA GLY A 217 -9.15 33.46 9.64
C GLY A 217 -8.46 32.20 10.16
N ARG A 218 -8.62 31.03 9.53
CA ARG A 218 -7.77 29.86 9.83
C ARG A 218 -6.31 30.09 9.48
N LEU A 219 -6.02 31.06 8.61
CA LEU A 219 -4.68 31.59 8.37
C LEU A 219 -4.52 32.86 9.21
N ALA A 220 -3.83 32.75 10.34
CA ALA A 220 -3.38 33.93 11.08
C ALA A 220 -2.18 34.58 10.34
N GLY A 221 -2.14 35.91 10.28
CA GLY A 221 -0.98 36.66 9.77
C GLY A 221 -1.03 37.04 8.27
N PRO A 222 0.12 37.44 7.68
CA PRO A 222 0.21 38.07 6.36
C PRO A 222 -0.28 37.19 5.19
N GLY A 223 -0.38 35.87 5.40
CA GLY A 223 -0.92 34.95 4.40
C GLY A 223 -2.39 35.19 4.05
N ARG A 224 -3.18 35.73 4.98
CA ARG A 224 -4.62 35.98 4.77
C ARG A 224 -4.87 37.07 3.73
N SER A 225 -4.28 38.25 3.93
CA SER A 225 -4.40 39.38 2.99
C SER A 225 -3.89 39.01 1.60
N LYS A 226 -2.84 38.17 1.54
CA LYS A 226 -2.32 37.64 0.29
C LYS A 226 -3.29 36.69 -0.40
N LEU A 227 -3.92 35.77 0.34
CA LEU A 227 -4.91 34.83 -0.21
C LEU A 227 -6.13 35.58 -0.76
N GLU A 228 -6.65 36.53 0.02
CA GLU A 228 -7.77 37.37 -0.38
C GLU A 228 -7.43 38.17 -1.65
N GLY A 229 -6.26 38.82 -1.67
CA GLY A 229 -5.79 39.55 -2.86
C GLY A 229 -5.68 38.68 -4.11
N VAL A 230 -5.16 37.45 -3.97
CA VAL A 230 -5.06 36.49 -5.08
C VAL A 230 -6.43 36.08 -5.58
N VAL A 231 -7.36 35.72 -4.69
CA VAL A 231 -8.72 35.29 -5.06
C VAL A 231 -9.48 36.44 -5.71
N LEU A 232 -9.47 37.64 -5.11
CA LEU A 232 -10.19 38.79 -5.63
C LEU A 232 -9.63 39.27 -6.98
N SER A 233 -8.31 39.35 -7.14
CA SER A 233 -7.71 39.71 -8.44
C SER A 233 -8.08 38.69 -9.52
N TYR A 234 -8.00 37.39 -9.21
CA TYR A 234 -8.38 36.36 -10.19
C TYR A 234 -9.87 36.44 -10.57
N LEU A 235 -10.77 36.63 -9.58
CA LEU A 235 -12.21 36.76 -9.83
C LEU A 235 -12.58 38.02 -10.62
N ARG A 236 -11.83 39.11 -10.43
CA ARG A 236 -12.06 40.39 -11.12
C ARG A 236 -11.48 40.41 -12.53
N ASP A 237 -10.22 39.99 -12.67
CA ASP A 237 -9.43 40.29 -13.87
C ASP A 237 -9.37 39.12 -14.86
N VAL A 238 -9.30 37.88 -14.33
CA VAL A 238 -8.99 36.70 -15.15
C VAL A 238 -10.24 35.86 -15.43
N ARG A 239 -10.98 35.53 -14.38
CA ARG A 239 -12.12 34.61 -14.46
C ARG A 239 -13.21 35.08 -15.43
N PRO A 240 -13.63 36.35 -15.46
CA PRO A 240 -14.69 36.79 -16.37
C PRO A 240 -14.33 36.59 -17.84
N ALA A 241 -13.04 36.69 -18.19
CA ALA A 241 -12.55 36.46 -19.54
C ALA A 241 -12.47 34.96 -19.93
N LEU A 242 -12.47 34.05 -18.95
CA LEU A 242 -12.44 32.59 -19.17
C LEU A 242 -13.81 31.92 -19.07
N VAL A 243 -14.78 32.56 -18.43
CA VAL A 243 -16.14 32.03 -18.25
C VAL A 243 -16.90 32.11 -19.57
N LYS A 244 -17.33 30.95 -20.10
CA LYS A 244 -18.24 30.88 -21.25
C LYS A 244 -19.71 30.67 -20.88
N SER A 245 -19.99 30.12 -19.69
CA SER A 245 -21.34 29.81 -19.21
C SER A 245 -21.59 30.44 -17.84
N ARG A 246 -22.78 31.04 -17.67
CA ARG A 246 -23.15 31.80 -16.46
C ARG A 246 -23.25 30.94 -15.19
N ASP A 247 -23.42 29.63 -15.31
CA ASP A 247 -23.73 28.77 -14.15
C ASP A 247 -22.51 28.02 -13.58
N ASN A 248 -21.29 28.43 -13.94
CA ASN A 248 -20.12 27.76 -13.41
C ASN A 248 -19.79 28.27 -12.00
N ARG A 249 -19.98 27.42 -10.98
CA ARG A 249 -19.68 27.72 -9.57
C ARG A 249 -18.22 27.47 -9.20
N ILE A 250 -17.46 26.76 -10.04
CA ILE A 250 -16.07 26.40 -9.79
C ILE A 250 -15.18 27.66 -9.86
N LEU A 251 -14.22 27.77 -8.95
CA LEU A 251 -13.29 28.89 -8.91
C LEU A 251 -12.38 28.86 -10.15
N PHE A 252 -11.60 27.79 -10.31
CA PHE A 252 -10.59 27.67 -11.36
C PHE A 252 -11.09 26.88 -12.57
N LEU A 253 -11.13 27.54 -13.72
CA LEU A 253 -11.68 26.97 -14.96
C LEU A 253 -10.59 26.47 -15.90
N ALA A 254 -10.91 25.45 -16.69
CA ALA A 254 -10.11 25.03 -17.83
C ALA A 254 -10.09 26.13 -18.92
N ALA A 255 -9.20 25.99 -19.90
CA ALA A 255 -9.06 26.98 -20.97
C ALA A 255 -10.35 27.18 -21.77
N ASN A 256 -11.18 26.14 -21.92
CA ASN A 256 -12.46 26.17 -22.61
C ASN A 256 -13.63 26.67 -21.73
N GLY A 257 -13.40 27.01 -20.45
CA GLY A 257 -14.42 27.41 -19.49
C GLY A 257 -15.10 26.26 -18.74
N SER A 258 -14.71 25.00 -19.00
CA SER A 258 -15.20 23.82 -18.26
C SER A 258 -14.43 23.59 -16.96
N GLU A 259 -14.80 22.55 -16.21
CA GLU A 259 -13.98 22.04 -15.11
C GLU A 259 -12.60 21.58 -15.64
N MET A 260 -11.56 21.82 -14.86
CA MET A 260 -10.20 21.38 -15.17
C MET A 260 -10.05 19.88 -14.90
N CYS A 261 -9.55 19.10 -15.86
CA CYS A 261 -9.26 17.68 -15.63
C CYS A 261 -7.97 17.50 -14.79
N ALA A 262 -7.84 16.35 -14.12
CA ALA A 262 -6.69 16.07 -13.24
C ALA A 262 -5.35 16.15 -13.99
N GLU A 263 -5.34 15.65 -15.23
CA GLU A 263 -4.14 15.57 -16.04
C GLU A 263 -3.67 16.95 -16.51
N ALA A 264 -4.61 17.80 -16.94
CA ALA A 264 -4.30 19.18 -17.33
C ALA A 264 -3.79 20.03 -16.17
N LEU A 265 -4.17 19.71 -14.93
CA LEU A 265 -3.58 20.35 -13.75
C LEU A 265 -2.18 19.77 -13.49
N ARG A 266 -2.01 18.44 -13.47
CA ARG A 266 -0.72 17.78 -13.26
C ARG A 266 0.38 18.24 -14.22
N GLN A 267 0.06 18.35 -15.50
CA GLN A 267 1.01 18.82 -16.53
C GLN A 267 1.56 20.22 -16.25
N ARG A 268 0.88 21.03 -15.41
CA ARG A 268 1.36 22.35 -14.97
C ARG A 268 2.32 22.28 -13.78
N PHE A 269 2.22 21.25 -12.94
CA PHE A 269 3.05 21.08 -11.74
C PHE A 269 4.34 20.30 -11.99
N VAL A 270 4.38 19.48 -13.05
CA VAL A 270 5.51 18.56 -13.27
C VAL A 270 6.75 19.27 -13.85
N GLY A 271 6.63 20.53 -14.27
CA GLY A 271 7.72 21.29 -14.88
C GLY A 271 8.01 20.81 -16.30
N LYS A 272 8.13 21.77 -17.21
CA LYS A 272 8.95 21.63 -18.41
C LYS A 272 10.34 22.13 -18.08
#